data_AF-A0A1G5XBF3-F1
#
_entry.id   AF-A0A1G5XBF3-F1
#
_cell.length_a   1.000
_cell.length_b   1.000
_cell.length_c   1.000
_cell.angle_alpha   90.00
_cell.angle_beta   90.00
_cell.angle_gamma   90.00
#
_symmetry.space_group_name_H-M   'P 1'
#
loop_
_entity.id
_entity.type
_entity.pdbx_description
1 polymer ?
#
loop_
_entity_poly.entity_id
_entity_poly.type
_entity_poly.pdbx_seq_one_letter_code
_entity_poly.pdbx_strand_id
1 'polypeptide(L)'
;MSKKRSTGAHVGSASIMLIFAVLSLISFATLTLVNSKADYNLSNNLAERQKIYYNACHEGNAFVASVYSGYDDEEEHGIIKKNIPISDNQSLNITLTHNDKIYIITQWQIVNDGDFEYDYSLPVQQK
;
A
#
# COMPACT_ATOMS: atom_id res chain seq x y z
N MET A 1 -6.73 4.42 77.25
CA MET A 1 -5.76 3.50 76.60
C MET A 1 -6.10 3.37 75.13
N SER A 2 -5.29 3.95 74.24
CA SER A 2 -5.53 3.90 72.79
C SER A 2 -4.87 2.64 72.21
N LYS A 3 -5.69 1.72 71.68
CA LYS A 3 -5.23 0.44 71.11
C LYS A 3 -4.90 0.66 69.63
N LYS A 4 -3.60 0.77 69.32
CA LYS A 4 -3.08 0.91 67.95
C LYS A 4 -3.39 -0.38 67.17
N ARG A 5 -4.28 -0.32 66.18
CA ARG A 5 -4.50 -1.41 65.22
C ARG A 5 -3.31 -1.42 64.26
N SER A 6 -2.46 -2.44 64.34
CA SER A 6 -1.44 -2.69 63.32
C SER A 6 -2.13 -3.18 62.07
N THR A 7 -2.17 -2.33 61.04
CA THR A 7 -2.57 -2.67 59.68
C THR A 7 -1.50 -3.60 59.10
N GLY A 8 -1.55 -4.88 59.48
CA GLY A 8 -0.84 -5.93 58.77
C GLY A 8 -1.55 -6.11 57.44
N ALA A 9 -1.10 -5.42 56.39
CA ALA A 9 -1.47 -5.78 55.04
C ALA A 9 -1.17 -7.27 54.89
N HIS A 10 -2.22 -8.07 54.75
CA HIS A 10 -2.12 -9.52 54.60
C HIS A 10 -1.19 -9.77 53.41
N VAL A 11 0.00 -10.35 53.63
CA VAL A 11 1.06 -10.57 52.61
C VAL A 11 0.51 -11.16 51.30
N GLY A 12 -0.57 -11.94 51.38
CA GLY A 12 -1.30 -12.44 50.21
C GLY A 12 -1.92 -11.38 49.28
N SER A 13 -2.41 -10.24 49.81
CA SER A 13 -3.02 -9.18 48.98
C SER A 13 -2.01 -8.44 48.10
N ALA A 14 -0.81 -8.18 48.62
CA ALA A 14 0.30 -7.61 47.84
C ALA A 14 0.78 -8.59 46.74
N SER A 15 0.81 -9.89 47.04
CA SER A 15 1.17 -10.93 46.06
C SER A 15 0.17 -11.02 44.90
N ILE A 16 -1.14 -10.94 45.18
CA ILE A 16 -2.18 -10.96 44.15
C ILE A 16 -2.09 -9.74 43.23
N MET A 17 -1.83 -8.54 43.79
CA MET A 17 -1.62 -7.34 42.96
C MET A 17 -0.40 -7.46 42.06
N LEU A 18 0.69 -8.04 42.56
CA LEU A 18 1.90 -8.28 41.77
C LEU A 18 1.62 -9.24 40.61
N ILE A 19 0.91 -10.34 40.86
CA ILE A 19 0.54 -11.30 39.80
C ILE A 19 -0.33 -10.61 38.74
N PHE A 20 -1.32 -9.82 39.14
CA PHE A 20 -2.17 -9.09 38.20
C PHE A 20 -1.37 -8.09 37.36
N ALA A 21 -0.45 -7.34 38.00
CA ALA A 21 0.43 -6.42 37.28
C ALA A 21 1.29 -7.16 36.25
N VAL A 22 1.89 -8.30 36.61
CA VAL A 22 2.69 -9.11 35.68
C VAL A 22 1.85 -9.65 34.54
N LEU A 23 0.66 -10.19 34.80
CA LEU A 23 -0.25 -10.65 33.75
C LEU A 23 -0.66 -9.51 32.82
N SER A 24 -0.96 -8.33 33.35
CA SER A 24 -1.30 -7.15 32.54
C SER A 24 -0.12 -6.69 31.67
N LEU A 25 1.10 -6.76 32.19
CA LEU A 25 2.32 -6.40 31.47
C LEU A 25 2.59 -7.38 30.32
N ILE A 26 2.37 -8.68 30.55
CA ILE A 26 2.48 -9.71 29.53
C ILE A 26 1.43 -9.48 28.43
N SER A 27 0.17 -9.23 28.78
CA SER A 27 -0.88 -8.94 27.80
C SER A 27 -0.58 -7.70 26.96
N PHE A 28 -0.05 -6.65 27.59
CA PHE A 28 0.35 -5.45 26.86
C PHE A 28 1.56 -5.72 25.94
N ALA A 29 2.55 -6.47 26.41
CA ALA A 29 3.72 -6.83 25.62
C ALA A 29 3.34 -7.71 24.41
N THR A 30 2.42 -8.67 24.57
CA THR A 30 1.97 -9.51 23.47
C THR A 30 1.18 -8.72 22.42
N LEU A 31 0.27 -7.83 22.84
CA LEU A 31 -0.42 -6.92 21.92
C LEU A 31 0.57 -6.04 21.15
N THR A 32 1.55 -5.49 21.85
CA THR A 32 2.60 -4.64 21.24
C THR A 32 3.38 -5.42 20.19
N LEU A 33 3.77 -6.67 20.48
CA LEU A 33 4.50 -7.51 19.53
C LEU A 33 3.67 -7.88 18.31
N VAL A 34 2.41 -8.26 18.51
CA VAL A 34 1.48 -8.64 17.43
C VAL A 34 1.25 -7.44 16.51
N ASN A 35 1.00 -6.26 17.07
CA ASN A 35 0.82 -5.03 16.30
C ASN A 35 2.10 -4.65 15.55
N SER A 36 3.27 -4.69 16.22
CA SER A 36 4.55 -4.38 15.58
C SER A 36 4.87 -5.31 14.41
N LYS A 37 4.49 -6.60 14.51
CA LYS A 37 4.64 -7.56 13.41
C LYS A 37 3.69 -7.23 12.24
N ALA A 38 2.44 -6.86 12.54
CA ALA A 38 1.50 -6.44 11.52
C ALA A 38 1.98 -5.17 10.80
N ASP A 39 2.43 -4.18 11.55
CA ASP A 39 2.99 -2.93 11.03
C ASP A 39 4.26 -3.17 10.20
N TYR A 40 5.14 -4.06 10.66
CA TYR A 40 6.34 -4.44 9.91
C TYR A 40 5.98 -5.08 8.56
N ASN A 41 5.05 -6.03 8.57
CA ASN A 41 4.60 -6.67 7.33
C ASN A 41 3.97 -5.66 6.38
N LEU A 42 3.09 -4.78 6.89
CA LEU A 42 2.48 -3.71 6.08
C LEU A 42 3.55 -2.80 5.49
N SER A 43 4.50 -2.32 6.30
CA SER A 43 5.59 -1.47 5.86
C SER A 43 6.45 -2.14 4.78
N ASN A 44 6.74 -3.43 4.92
CA ASN A 44 7.48 -4.18 3.92
C ASN A 44 6.72 -4.25 2.58
N ASN A 45 5.43 -4.58 2.64
CA ASN A 45 4.57 -4.61 1.44
C ASN A 45 4.48 -3.23 0.77
N LEU A 46 4.39 -2.15 1.54
CA LEU A 46 4.37 -0.78 1.02
C LEU A 46 5.70 -0.42 0.34
N ALA A 47 6.83 -0.76 0.97
CA ALA A 47 8.15 -0.51 0.39
C ALA A 47 8.35 -1.27 -0.93
N GLU A 48 7.90 -2.52 -0.99
CA GLU A 48 7.93 -3.33 -2.21
C GLU A 48 7.07 -2.73 -3.32
N ARG A 49 5.80 -2.39 -3.03
CA ARG A 49 4.90 -1.73 -3.98
C ARG A 49 5.46 -0.42 -4.50
N GLN A 50 6.06 0.38 -3.62
CA GLN A 50 6.67 1.65 -4.01
C GLN A 50 7.87 1.45 -4.93
N LYS A 51 8.71 0.46 -4.66
CA LYS A 51 9.84 0.10 -5.52
C LYS A 51 9.36 -0.31 -6.91
N ILE A 52 8.36 -1.18 -6.99
CA ILE A 52 7.81 -1.67 -8.26
C ILE A 52 7.20 -0.51 -9.06
N TYR A 53 6.42 0.36 -8.40
CA TYR A 53 5.85 1.55 -9.02
C TYR A 53 6.92 2.45 -9.64
N TYR A 54 7.97 2.79 -8.87
CA TYR A 54 9.02 3.65 -9.40
C TYR A 54 9.86 2.98 -10.48
N ASN A 55 10.05 1.66 -10.42
CA ASN A 55 10.69 0.91 -11.50
C ASN A 55 9.86 1.00 -12.80
N ALA A 56 8.54 0.84 -12.72
CA ALA A 56 7.67 0.98 -13.88
C ALA A 56 7.70 2.41 -14.47
N CYS A 57 7.68 3.44 -13.62
CA CYS A 57 7.84 4.82 -14.08
C CYS A 57 9.23 5.08 -14.68
N HIS A 58 10.28 4.45 -14.15
CA HIS A 58 11.62 4.57 -14.71
C HIS A 58 11.69 3.98 -16.12
N GLU A 59 11.16 2.77 -16.31
CA GLU A 59 11.04 2.14 -17.63
C GLU A 59 10.17 2.99 -18.57
N GLY A 60 9.06 3.54 -18.08
CA GLY A 60 8.20 4.44 -18.84
C GLY A 60 8.91 5.70 -19.32
N ASN A 61 9.74 6.30 -18.45
CA ASN A 61 10.53 7.47 -18.81
C ASN A 61 11.60 7.13 -19.85
N ALA A 62 12.23 5.96 -19.72
CA ALA A 62 13.19 5.47 -20.71
C ALA A 62 12.52 5.27 -22.08
N PHE A 63 11.31 4.71 -22.10
CA PHE A 63 10.50 4.55 -23.31
C PHE A 63 10.11 5.90 -23.94
N VAL A 64 9.65 6.87 -23.15
CA VAL A 64 9.34 8.21 -23.67
C VAL A 64 10.60 8.88 -24.24
N ALA A 65 11.73 8.74 -23.54
CA ALA A 65 13.01 9.26 -24.01
C ALA A 65 13.48 8.60 -25.32
N SER A 66 13.27 7.29 -25.48
CA SER A 66 13.61 6.61 -26.74
C SER A 66 12.76 7.11 -27.90
N VAL A 67 11.44 7.28 -27.70
CA VAL A 67 10.55 7.85 -28.74
C VAL A 67 11.01 9.25 -29.14
N TYR A 68 11.34 10.11 -28.16
CA TYR A 68 11.86 11.46 -28.46
C TYR A 68 13.23 11.46 -29.14
N SER A 69 14.04 10.43 -28.95
CA SER A 69 15.35 10.30 -29.60
C SER A 69 15.26 9.84 -31.07
N GLY A 70 14.05 9.56 -31.57
CA GLY A 70 13.82 9.05 -32.92
C GLY A 70 13.90 7.52 -33.02
N TYR A 71 13.72 6.81 -31.90
CA TYR A 71 13.52 5.36 -31.91
C TYR A 71 12.06 5.07 -32.26
N ASP A 72 11.82 4.53 -33.46
CA ASP A 72 10.50 4.11 -33.92
C ASP A 72 10.08 2.83 -33.20
N ASP A 73 9.18 2.97 -32.24
CA ASP A 73 8.30 1.88 -31.84
C ASP A 73 7.18 1.74 -32.87
N GLU A 74 6.46 0.61 -32.91
CA GLU A 74 5.40 0.37 -33.92
C GLU A 74 4.30 1.45 -33.83
N GLU A 75 4.40 2.48 -34.69
CA GLU A 75 3.50 3.62 -34.72
C GLU A 75 2.20 3.24 -35.45
N GLU A 76 1.13 3.00 -34.70
CA GLU A 76 -0.18 2.71 -35.28
C GLU A 76 -1.00 4.01 -35.37
N HIS A 77 -1.11 4.56 -36.58
CA HIS A 77 -1.87 5.78 -36.87
C HIS A 77 -1.42 7.04 -36.09
N GLY A 78 -0.12 7.21 -35.87
CA GLY A 78 0.40 8.35 -35.11
C GLY A 78 0.23 8.22 -33.59
N ILE A 79 -0.11 7.02 -33.10
CA ILE A 79 -0.28 6.73 -31.68
C ILE A 79 0.67 5.60 -31.29
N ILE A 80 1.49 5.85 -30.27
CA ILE A 80 2.38 4.85 -29.69
C ILE A 80 1.87 4.53 -28.30
N LYS A 81 1.64 3.24 -28.02
CA LYS A 81 1.15 2.76 -26.73
C LYS A 81 2.18 1.85 -26.09
N LYS A 82 2.41 2.07 -24.80
CA LYS A 82 3.24 1.20 -23.97
C LYS A 82 2.47 0.85 -22.72
N ASN A 83 2.43 -0.45 -22.43
CA ASN A 83 1.93 -1.00 -21.18
C ASN A 83 3.14 -1.57 -20.41
N ILE A 84 3.31 -1.11 -19.17
CA ILE A 84 4.32 -1.63 -18.25
C ILE A 84 3.60 -2.23 -17.03
N PRO A 85 3.66 -3.56 -16.84
CA PRO A 85 2.97 -4.19 -15.72
C PRO A 85 3.64 -3.80 -14.38
N ILE A 86 2.81 -3.39 -13.41
CA ILE A 86 3.21 -3.10 -12.02
C ILE A 86 2.84 -4.30 -11.14
N SER A 87 1.68 -4.91 -11.34
CA SER A 87 1.28 -6.14 -10.65
C SER A 87 0.35 -6.95 -11.55
N ASP A 88 -0.12 -8.10 -11.06
CA ASP A 88 -1.03 -8.98 -11.79
C ASP A 88 -2.33 -8.28 -12.24
N ASN A 89 -2.68 -7.17 -11.58
CA ASN A 89 -3.93 -6.44 -11.84
C ASN A 89 -3.70 -4.95 -12.09
N GLN A 90 -2.46 -4.49 -12.24
CA GLN A 90 -2.18 -3.08 -12.46
C GLN A 90 -1.07 -2.87 -13.46
N SER A 91 -1.27 -1.93 -14.36
CA SER A 91 -0.31 -1.51 -15.38
C SER A 91 -0.14 0.00 -15.41
N LEU A 92 1.07 0.46 -15.70
CA LEU A 92 1.31 1.83 -16.12
C LEU A 92 1.09 1.91 -17.63
N ASN A 93 0.02 2.60 -18.02
CA ASN A 93 -0.32 2.82 -19.42
C ASN A 93 0.17 4.20 -19.86
N ILE A 94 1.01 4.18 -20.90
CA ILE A 94 1.61 5.35 -21.52
C ILE A 94 1.11 5.41 -22.96
N THR A 95 0.60 6.57 -23.36
CA THR A 95 0.21 6.82 -24.75
C THR A 95 0.81 8.12 -25.21
N LEU A 96 1.50 8.05 -26.35
CA LEU A 96 2.03 9.20 -27.06
C LEU A 96 1.25 9.37 -28.35
N THR A 97 0.99 10.61 -28.71
CA THR A 97 0.36 10.97 -29.99
C THR A 97 1.29 11.88 -30.75
N HIS A 98 1.50 11.58 -32.03
CA HIS A 98 2.30 12.37 -32.94
C HIS A 98 1.46 13.56 -33.45
N ASN A 99 1.91 14.77 -33.16
CA ASN A 99 1.30 16.00 -33.68
C ASN A 99 2.33 16.73 -34.55
N ASP A 100 2.16 16.62 -35.87
CA ASP A 100 2.95 17.19 -36.98
C ASP A 100 4.47 16.95 -36.97
N LYS A 101 5.16 17.20 -35.85
CA LYS A 101 6.62 17.02 -35.64
C LYS A 101 7.02 16.64 -34.20
N ILE A 102 6.09 16.60 -33.24
CA ILE A 102 6.41 16.38 -31.82
C ILE A 102 5.46 15.32 -31.26
N TYR A 103 6.01 14.38 -30.50
CA TYR A 103 5.22 13.46 -29.70
C TYR A 103 4.72 14.15 -28.43
N ILE A 104 3.43 14.04 -28.15
CA ILE A 104 2.82 14.52 -26.90
C ILE A 104 2.34 13.33 -26.08
N ILE A 105 2.64 13.34 -24.78
CA ILE A 105 2.13 12.34 -23.85
C ILE A 105 0.66 12.68 -23.58
N THR A 106 -0.25 11.84 -24.05
CA THR A 106 -1.70 12.00 -23.82
C THR A 106 -2.20 11.17 -22.65
N GLN A 107 -1.49 10.09 -22.31
CA GLN A 107 -1.83 9.23 -21.19
C GLN A 107 -0.58 8.85 -20.40
N TRP A 108 -0.64 9.04 -19.08
CA TRP A 108 0.31 8.52 -18.10
C TRP A 108 -0.44 8.19 -16.82
N GLN A 109 -0.96 6.97 -16.72
CA GLN A 109 -1.79 6.59 -15.59
C GLN A 109 -1.66 5.11 -15.25
N ILE A 110 -1.85 4.79 -13.97
CA ILE A 110 -2.01 3.42 -13.51
C ILE A 110 -3.45 3.00 -13.82
N VAL A 111 -3.60 1.92 -14.58
CA VAL A 111 -4.89 1.29 -14.86
C VAL A 111 -4.94 -0.03 -14.10
N ASN A 112 -6.11 -0.36 -13.55
CA ASN A 112 -6.37 -1.64 -12.95
C ASN A 112 -7.00 -2.54 -14.02
N ASP A 113 -6.32 -3.62 -14.38
CA ASP A 113 -6.71 -4.52 -15.47
C ASP A 113 -7.66 -5.63 -15.02
N GLY A 114 -8.20 -5.54 -13.80
CA GLY A 114 -9.13 -6.52 -13.28
C GLY A 114 -10.45 -6.55 -14.04
N ASP A 115 -10.96 -7.76 -14.27
CA ASP A 115 -12.32 -8.01 -14.72
C ASP A 115 -13.30 -7.47 -13.65
N PHE A 116 -13.68 -6.20 -13.77
CA PHE A 116 -14.74 -5.62 -12.96
C PHE A 116 -16.08 -6.18 -13.45
N GLU A 117 -16.56 -7.23 -12.79
CA GLU A 117 -17.94 -7.67 -12.95
C GLU A 117 -18.84 -6.65 -12.21
N TYR A 118 -19.52 -5.80 -12.98
CA TYR A 118 -20.43 -4.80 -12.43
C TYR A 118 -21.62 -5.49 -11.76
N ASP A 119 -21.82 -5.23 -10.46
CA ASP A 119 -23.00 -5.68 -9.73
C ASP A 119 -24.22 -4.82 -10.11
N TYR A 120 -25.05 -5.34 -11.02
CA TYR A 120 -26.29 -4.71 -11.45
C TYR A 120 -27.48 -4.95 -10.50
N SER A 121 -27.29 -5.62 -9.35
CA SER A 121 -28.36 -5.86 -8.38
C SER A 121 -28.68 -4.63 -7.51
N LEU A 122 -27.81 -3.63 -7.51
CA LEU A 122 -27.98 -2.39 -6.75
C LEU A 122 -28.76 -1.35 -7.57
N PRO A 123 -29.93 -0.87 -7.10
CA PRO A 123 -30.68 0.17 -7.79
C PRO A 123 -29.98 1.53 -7.63
N VAL A 124 -29.17 1.91 -8.60
CA VAL A 124 -28.63 3.27 -8.71
C VAL A 124 -29.69 4.20 -9.31
N GLN A 125 -29.90 5.37 -8.73
CA GLN A 125 -30.86 6.34 -9.26
C GLN A 125 -30.41 6.80 -10.65
N GLN A 126 -31.18 6.44 -11.67
CA GLN A 126 -31.08 7.06 -12.99
C GLN A 126 -31.78 8.41 -12.93
N LYS A 127 -31.06 9.47 -13.33
CA LYS A 127 -31.57 10.84 -13.38
C LYS A 127 -32.13 11.15 -14.76
#